data_AF-A0A1K1LJK6-F1
#
_entry.id   AF-A0A1K1LJK6-F1
#
_cell.length_a   1.000
_cell.length_b   1.000
_cell.length_c   1.000
_cell.angle_alpha   90.00
_cell.angle_beta   90.00
_cell.angle_gamma   90.00
#
_symmetry.space_group_name_H-M   'P 1'
#
loop_
_entity.id
_entity.type
_entity.pdbx_description
1 polymer ?
#
loop_
_entity_poly.entity_id
_entity_poly.type
_entity_poly.pdbx_seq_one_letter_code
_entity_poly.pdbx_strand_id
1 'polypeptide(L)'
;MKQYYRVAEHTFSVELPEESKIIDEMGQYLPFSITQTEHVIFNAKVVGAEEFPTIEDVTIEMNQDDDGSQIVAGHANGQPYFEFQLWGKCAARMLTDTTYQHATVLLVDEPLFGINNALMVMYALATASLQTALFHSSVVSYRGFGYMFLGKSGTGKSTHSSLWLKHIDGTELINDDNPVVRRMSDGFYVFGSPWSGKTPCYRNVKYPLGGVVQLSQAPYNKIQRLKPLAAYAALVPSISGKRWDKQVAEGLHETEDMMAGEVAVWHLECLPDEAAARLCSETINKA
;
A
#
# COMPACT_ATOMS: atom_id res chain seq x y z
N MET A 1 0.95 1.68 -26.24
CA MET A 1 -0.41 1.34 -25.76
C MET A 1 -0.66 1.94 -24.38
N LYS A 2 -1.85 2.51 -24.14
CA LYS A 2 -2.23 3.13 -22.85
C LYS A 2 -3.30 2.28 -22.14
N GLN A 3 -3.09 2.02 -20.86
CA GLN A 3 -4.00 1.26 -19.99
C GLN A 3 -4.47 2.12 -18.83
N TYR A 4 -5.68 1.85 -18.33
CA TYR A 4 -6.28 2.58 -17.22
C TYR A 4 -6.68 1.63 -16.09
N TYR A 5 -6.43 2.06 -14.86
CA TYR A 5 -6.74 1.30 -13.67
C TYR A 5 -7.45 2.18 -12.65
N ARG A 6 -8.33 1.57 -11.84
CA ARG A 6 -9.02 2.22 -10.73
C ARG A 6 -8.78 1.46 -9.43
N VAL A 7 -8.09 2.08 -8.49
CA VAL A 7 -7.80 1.53 -7.15
C VAL A 7 -8.30 2.53 -6.12
N ALA A 8 -9.10 2.07 -5.14
CA ALA A 8 -9.75 2.92 -4.13
C ALA A 8 -10.42 4.18 -4.70
N GLU A 9 -11.07 4.03 -5.85
CA GLU A 9 -11.75 5.09 -6.60
C GLU A 9 -10.83 6.19 -7.16
N HIS A 10 -9.51 6.00 -7.09
CA HIS A 10 -8.52 6.79 -7.82
C HIS A 10 -8.13 6.10 -9.11
N THR A 11 -8.00 6.88 -10.18
CA THR A 11 -7.73 6.39 -11.53
C THR A 11 -6.35 6.82 -11.99
N PHE A 12 -5.56 5.89 -12.50
CA PHE A 12 -4.23 6.17 -13.05
C PHE A 12 -4.04 5.48 -14.39
N SER A 13 -3.06 5.93 -15.17
CA SER A 13 -2.75 5.32 -16.46
C SER A 13 -1.30 4.85 -16.57
N VAL A 14 -1.13 3.76 -17.32
CA VAL A 14 0.19 3.21 -17.65
C VAL A 14 0.33 3.20 -19.16
N GLU A 15 1.39 3.83 -19.66
CA GLU A 15 1.74 3.86 -21.08
C GLU A 15 2.92 2.93 -21.31
N LEU A 16 2.71 1.90 -22.13
CA LEU A 16 3.69 0.88 -22.47
C LEU A 16 4.07 0.99 -23.95
N PRO A 17 5.29 0.63 -24.36
CA PRO A 17 5.63 0.43 -25.77
C PRO A 17 4.67 -0.57 -26.44
N GLU A 18 4.36 -0.39 -27.72
CA GLU A 18 3.34 -1.22 -28.42
C GLU A 18 3.66 -2.72 -28.42
N GLU A 19 4.94 -3.08 -28.49
CA GLU A 19 5.41 -4.47 -28.50
C GLU A 19 5.73 -5.03 -27.10
N SER A 20 5.37 -4.30 -26.03
CA SER A 20 5.73 -4.68 -24.67
C SER A 20 4.92 -5.88 -24.18
N LYS A 21 5.61 -6.99 -23.90
CA LYS A 21 5.01 -8.22 -23.33
C LYS A 21 4.66 -8.12 -21.84
N ILE A 22 5.13 -7.06 -21.16
CA ILE A 22 4.93 -6.91 -19.71
C ILE A 22 3.46 -6.86 -19.32
N ILE A 23 2.60 -6.38 -20.22
CA ILE A 23 1.17 -6.29 -19.95
C ILE A 23 0.53 -7.65 -19.66
N ASP A 24 1.02 -8.72 -20.30
CA ASP A 24 0.50 -10.07 -20.12
C ASP A 24 0.88 -10.64 -18.74
N GLU A 25 1.93 -10.10 -18.12
CA GLU A 25 2.41 -10.48 -16.79
C GLU A 25 1.76 -9.67 -15.66
N MET A 26 1.12 -8.53 -15.98
CA MET A 26 0.46 -7.63 -15.02
C MET A 26 -0.92 -8.14 -14.54
N GLY A 27 -1.08 -9.47 -14.39
CA GLY A 27 -2.34 -10.11 -14.03
C GLY A 27 -2.99 -9.58 -12.73
N GLN A 28 -2.18 -9.13 -11.77
CA GLN A 28 -2.64 -8.52 -10.52
C GLN A 28 -3.43 -7.21 -10.70
N TYR A 29 -3.28 -6.53 -11.85
CA TYR A 29 -4.01 -5.30 -12.16
C TYR A 29 -5.33 -5.56 -12.90
N LEU A 30 -5.57 -6.78 -13.42
CA LEU A 30 -6.79 -7.13 -14.17
C LEU A 30 -8.10 -6.79 -13.41
N PRO A 31 -8.25 -7.08 -12.11
CA PRO A 31 -9.46 -6.76 -11.35
C PRO A 31 -9.73 -5.25 -11.21
N PHE A 32 -8.72 -4.43 -11.48
CA PHE A 32 -8.74 -2.97 -11.34
C PHE A 32 -8.79 -2.27 -12.69
N SER A 33 -8.74 -3.00 -13.82
CA SER A 33 -8.75 -2.43 -15.16
C SER A 33 -10.08 -1.75 -15.48
N ILE A 34 -10.00 -0.60 -16.14
CA ILE A 34 -11.15 0.15 -16.66
C ILE A 34 -10.85 0.57 -18.11
N THR A 35 -11.90 0.79 -18.90
CA THR A 35 -11.75 1.12 -20.33
C THR A 35 -11.37 2.58 -20.57
N GLN A 36 -11.91 3.49 -19.75
CA GLN A 36 -11.70 4.93 -19.88
C GLN A 36 -11.95 5.63 -18.54
N THR A 37 -11.40 6.83 -18.41
CA THR A 37 -11.62 7.72 -17.26
C THR A 37 -11.48 9.17 -17.71
N GLU A 38 -12.22 10.06 -17.05
CA GLU A 38 -12.13 11.52 -17.28
C GLU A 38 -10.98 12.15 -16.50
N HIS A 39 -10.65 11.58 -15.35
CA HIS A 39 -9.60 12.04 -14.46
C HIS A 39 -8.50 11.00 -14.33
N VAL A 40 -7.24 11.43 -14.26
CA VAL A 40 -6.07 10.57 -14.05
C VAL A 40 -5.21 11.25 -13.00
N ILE A 41 -5.02 10.61 -11.84
CA ILE A 41 -4.23 11.18 -10.73
C ILE A 41 -2.73 11.15 -11.03
N PHE A 42 -2.26 10.16 -11.80
CA PHE A 42 -0.92 10.13 -12.36
C PHE A 42 -0.85 9.24 -13.61
N ASN A 43 0.15 9.50 -14.43
CA ASN A 43 0.55 8.68 -15.55
C ASN A 43 1.98 8.16 -15.34
N ALA A 44 2.18 6.87 -15.54
CA ALA A 44 3.50 6.26 -15.65
C ALA A 44 3.74 5.83 -17.11
N LYS A 45 4.79 6.37 -17.74
CA LYS A 45 5.20 6.03 -19.11
C LYS A 45 6.46 5.18 -19.07
N VAL A 46 6.35 3.94 -19.54
CA VAL A 46 7.50 3.05 -19.74
C VAL A 46 8.17 3.37 -21.06
N VAL A 47 9.49 3.57 -21.03
CA VAL A 47 10.31 3.95 -22.19
C VAL A 47 11.52 3.02 -22.34
N GLY A 48 12.08 2.95 -23.55
CA GLY A 48 13.33 2.25 -23.82
C GLY A 48 14.55 2.99 -23.25
N ALA A 49 15.69 2.31 -23.17
CA ALA A 49 16.94 2.88 -22.63
C ALA A 49 17.43 4.12 -23.38
N GLU A 50 17.17 4.21 -24.69
CA GLU A 50 17.53 5.37 -25.52
C GLU A 50 16.64 6.60 -25.27
N GLU A 51 15.41 6.39 -24.80
CA GLU A 51 14.45 7.45 -24.48
C GLU A 51 14.50 7.87 -23.01
N PHE A 52 15.03 7.01 -22.12
CA PHE A 52 15.15 7.33 -20.71
C PHE A 52 16.25 8.40 -20.51
N PRO A 53 15.97 9.48 -19.75
CA PRO A 53 16.96 10.53 -19.54
C PRO A 53 18.27 10.00 -18.93
N THR A 54 19.40 10.51 -19.41
CA THR A 54 20.69 10.31 -18.73
C THR A 54 20.58 10.83 -17.31
N ILE A 55 21.04 10.02 -16.35
CA ILE A 55 20.96 10.32 -14.93
C ILE A 55 22.24 11.02 -14.48
N GLU A 56 22.10 12.29 -14.08
CA GLU A 56 23.16 13.16 -13.59
C GLU A 56 22.78 13.75 -12.21
N ASP A 57 23.76 14.28 -11.48
CA ASP A 57 23.57 14.96 -10.18
C ASP A 57 22.76 14.17 -9.14
N VAL A 58 23.04 12.86 -9.03
CA VAL A 58 22.30 11.96 -8.15
C VAL A 58 22.57 12.25 -6.68
N THR A 59 21.50 12.49 -5.92
CA THR A 59 21.51 12.55 -4.46
C THR A 59 20.57 11.49 -3.92
N ILE A 60 21.11 10.55 -3.12
CA ILE A 60 20.29 9.53 -2.45
C ILE A 60 19.86 10.06 -1.09
N GLU A 61 18.56 9.99 -0.81
CA GLU A 61 17.94 10.49 0.42
C GLU A 61 17.52 9.35 1.35
N MET A 62 17.05 8.24 0.78
CA MET A 62 16.63 7.05 1.52
C MET A 62 16.95 5.79 0.72
N ASN A 63 17.30 4.73 1.44
CA ASN A 63 17.28 3.37 0.92
C ASN A 63 16.42 2.51 1.86
N GLN A 64 15.28 2.05 1.37
CA GLN A 64 14.41 1.11 2.07
C GLN A 64 14.79 -0.32 1.67
N ASP A 65 15.05 -1.19 2.64
CA ASP A 65 15.28 -2.63 2.41
C ASP A 65 14.20 -3.45 3.11
N ASP A 66 13.60 -4.39 2.38
CA ASP A 66 12.68 -5.40 2.90
C ASP A 66 12.89 -6.74 2.18
N ASP A 67 13.50 -7.70 2.87
CA ASP A 67 13.68 -9.10 2.40
C ASP A 67 14.27 -9.20 0.96
N GLY A 68 15.31 -8.40 0.69
CA GLY A 68 16.00 -8.40 -0.62
C GLY A 68 15.36 -7.51 -1.69
N SER A 69 14.22 -6.89 -1.40
CA SER A 69 13.64 -5.78 -2.18
C SER A 69 14.18 -4.46 -1.65
N GLN A 70 14.70 -3.60 -2.54
CA GLN A 70 15.14 -2.25 -2.16
C GLN A 70 14.47 -1.16 -2.99
N ILE A 71 14.12 -0.07 -2.32
CA ILE A 71 13.67 1.18 -2.93
C ILE A 71 14.66 2.27 -2.56
N VAL A 72 15.49 2.66 -3.52
CA VAL A 72 16.38 3.81 -3.39
C VAL A 72 15.62 5.05 -3.86
N ALA A 73 15.44 6.02 -2.98
CA ALA A 73 14.74 7.26 -3.26
C ALA A 73 15.68 8.46 -3.10
N GLY A 74 15.56 9.42 -4.02
CA GLY A 74 16.40 10.60 -4.02
C GLY A 74 16.03 11.58 -5.13
N HIS A 75 17.03 12.28 -5.63
CA HIS A 75 16.90 13.19 -6.76
C HIS A 75 17.96 12.92 -7.81
N ALA A 76 17.60 13.13 -9.07
CA ALA A 76 18.51 13.19 -10.21
C ALA A 76 17.99 14.24 -11.19
N ASN A 77 18.86 14.97 -11.85
CA ASN A 77 18.48 16.04 -12.80
C ASN A 77 17.51 17.08 -12.18
N GLY A 78 17.58 17.32 -10.87
CA GLY A 78 16.66 18.20 -10.14
C GLY A 78 15.22 17.67 -9.99
N GLN A 79 14.97 16.40 -10.33
CA GLN A 79 13.67 15.74 -10.23
C GLN A 79 13.72 14.57 -9.24
N PRO A 80 12.61 14.22 -8.58
CA PRO A 80 12.56 13.01 -7.77
C PRO A 80 12.90 11.76 -8.60
N TYR A 81 13.78 10.95 -8.04
CA TYR A 81 14.35 9.77 -8.67
C TYR A 81 14.20 8.55 -7.76
N PHE A 82 13.87 7.41 -8.37
CA PHE A 82 13.75 6.14 -7.69
C PHE A 82 14.47 5.03 -8.46
N GLU A 83 15.15 4.15 -7.72
CA GLU A 83 15.65 2.89 -8.24
C GLU A 83 15.06 1.73 -7.43
N PHE A 84 14.50 0.76 -8.15
CA PHE A 84 13.90 -0.44 -7.58
C PHE A 84 14.86 -1.59 -7.81
N GLN A 85 15.32 -2.23 -6.73
CA GLN A 85 16.25 -3.34 -6.81
C GLN A 85 15.66 -4.61 -6.21
N LEU A 86 16.00 -5.75 -6.81
CA LEU A 86 15.66 -7.08 -6.30
C LEU A 86 16.94 -7.92 -6.23
N TRP A 87 17.28 -8.41 -5.03
CA TRP A 87 18.51 -9.17 -4.77
C TRP A 87 19.79 -8.47 -5.28
N GLY A 88 19.84 -7.14 -5.12
CA GLY A 88 20.95 -6.30 -5.56
C GLY A 88 21.03 -6.02 -7.06
N LYS A 89 20.02 -6.44 -7.84
CA LYS A 89 19.91 -6.12 -9.27
C LYS A 89 18.90 -5.00 -9.49
N CYS A 90 19.23 -4.03 -10.33
CA CYS A 90 18.32 -2.95 -10.70
C CYS A 90 17.21 -3.49 -11.60
N ALA A 91 15.98 -3.44 -11.11
CA ALA A 91 14.81 -3.90 -11.82
C ALA A 91 14.13 -2.76 -12.61
N ALA A 92 14.12 -1.55 -12.05
CA ALA A 92 13.62 -0.38 -12.75
C ALA A 92 14.22 0.91 -12.19
N ARG A 93 14.26 1.93 -13.05
CA ARG A 93 14.54 3.32 -12.69
C ARG A 93 13.33 4.16 -13.03
N MET A 94 13.05 5.16 -12.19
CA MET A 94 11.92 6.05 -12.38
C MET A 94 12.31 7.49 -12.07
N LEU A 95 12.00 8.39 -12.99
CA LEU A 95 11.97 9.83 -12.77
C LEU A 95 10.52 10.28 -12.71
N THR A 96 10.19 11.19 -11.82
CA THR A 96 8.87 11.80 -11.74
C THR A 96 8.99 13.32 -11.65
N ASP A 97 7.95 14.02 -12.07
CA ASP A 97 7.82 15.44 -11.75
C ASP A 97 7.59 15.65 -10.24
N THR A 98 7.75 16.89 -9.78
CA THR A 98 7.59 17.24 -8.36
C THR A 98 6.14 17.20 -7.88
N THR A 99 5.18 17.08 -8.81
CA THR A 99 3.75 16.94 -8.49
C THR A 99 3.32 15.48 -8.35
N TYR A 100 4.22 14.53 -8.68
CA TYR A 100 3.95 13.09 -8.72
C TYR A 100 2.80 12.70 -9.67
N GLN A 101 2.57 13.49 -10.72
CA GLN A 101 1.53 13.24 -11.72
C GLN A 101 2.10 12.59 -12.99
N HIS A 102 3.39 12.74 -13.25
CA HIS A 102 4.02 12.24 -14.47
C HIS A 102 5.34 11.54 -14.14
N ALA A 103 5.39 10.24 -14.42
CA ALA A 103 6.59 9.43 -14.27
C ALA A 103 7.05 8.83 -15.59
N THR A 104 8.37 8.84 -15.81
CA THR A 104 9.04 8.08 -16.85
C THR A 104 9.76 6.91 -16.19
N VAL A 105 9.50 5.69 -16.68
CA VAL A 105 10.01 4.44 -16.09
C VAL A 105 10.85 3.70 -17.13
N LEU A 106 12.06 3.32 -16.74
CA LEU A 106 12.90 2.37 -17.47
C LEU A 106 12.87 1.03 -16.75
N LEU A 107 12.38 -0.01 -17.42
CA LEU A 107 12.45 -1.39 -16.92
C LEU A 107 13.79 -2.01 -17.36
N VAL A 108 14.43 -2.73 -16.45
CA VAL A 108 15.76 -3.32 -16.65
C VAL A 108 15.66 -4.84 -16.40
N ASP A 109 16.13 -5.33 -15.26
CA ASP A 109 15.94 -6.73 -14.85
C ASP A 109 14.54 -6.91 -14.23
N GLU A 110 14.01 -8.13 -14.15
CA GLU A 110 12.76 -8.43 -13.41
C GLU A 110 11.62 -7.40 -13.65
N PRO A 111 11.20 -7.18 -14.92
CA PRO A 111 10.39 -6.02 -15.31
C PRO A 111 9.04 -5.95 -14.58
N LEU A 112 8.46 -7.10 -14.22
CA LEU A 112 7.21 -7.15 -13.45
C LEU A 112 7.39 -6.58 -12.04
N PHE A 113 8.49 -6.91 -11.38
CA PHE A 113 8.83 -6.35 -10.08
C PHE A 113 9.09 -4.84 -10.20
N GLY A 114 9.83 -4.42 -11.22
CA GLY A 114 10.15 -3.01 -11.48
C GLY A 114 8.91 -2.15 -11.71
N ILE A 115 8.04 -2.55 -12.65
CA ILE A 115 6.81 -1.79 -12.94
C ILE A 115 5.86 -1.79 -11.73
N ASN A 116 5.78 -2.91 -11.00
CA ASN A 116 4.90 -3.01 -9.86
C ASN A 116 5.27 -2.01 -8.74
N ASN A 117 6.56 -1.94 -8.39
CA ASN A 117 7.04 -1.01 -7.38
C ASN A 117 6.94 0.45 -7.86
N ALA A 118 7.22 0.72 -9.13
CA ALA A 118 7.03 2.05 -9.72
C ALA A 118 5.58 2.54 -9.56
N LEU A 119 4.61 1.70 -9.91
CA LEU A 119 3.19 2.03 -9.78
C LEU A 119 2.74 2.16 -8.33
N MET A 120 3.25 1.30 -7.44
CA MET A 120 2.97 1.38 -6.00
C MET A 120 3.45 2.70 -5.40
N VAL A 121 4.69 3.09 -5.69
CA VAL A 121 5.29 4.33 -5.20
C VAL A 121 4.58 5.54 -5.80
N MET A 122 4.33 5.56 -7.11
CA MET A 122 3.58 6.65 -7.74
C MET A 122 2.19 6.80 -7.13
N TYR A 123 1.48 5.69 -6.90
CA TYR A 123 0.19 5.74 -6.25
C TYR A 123 0.27 6.33 -4.84
N ALA A 124 1.17 5.82 -4.00
CA ALA A 124 1.33 6.30 -2.62
C ALA A 124 1.65 7.81 -2.56
N LEU A 125 2.51 8.31 -3.46
CA LEU A 125 2.90 9.72 -3.51
C LEU A 125 1.77 10.60 -4.08
N ALA A 126 1.17 10.21 -5.21
CA ALA A 126 0.11 10.97 -5.87
C ALA A 126 -1.18 11.05 -5.04
N THR A 127 -1.45 10.06 -4.18
CA THR A 127 -2.65 10.05 -3.34
C THR A 127 -2.47 10.61 -1.94
N ALA A 128 -1.23 10.94 -1.53
CA ALA A 128 -0.93 11.33 -0.15
C ALA A 128 -1.76 12.53 0.33
N SER A 129 -2.02 13.51 -0.54
CA SER A 129 -2.84 14.70 -0.26
C SER A 129 -4.34 14.51 -0.51
N LEU A 130 -4.76 13.30 -0.87
CA LEU A 130 -6.16 12.96 -1.22
C LEU A 130 -6.84 12.15 -0.11
N GLN A 131 -6.41 12.36 1.14
CA GLN A 131 -6.90 11.65 2.33
C GLN A 131 -6.89 10.13 2.14
N THR A 132 -5.83 9.64 1.48
CA THR A 132 -5.67 8.27 1.03
C THR A 132 -4.25 7.82 1.36
N ALA A 133 -4.14 6.67 2.02
CA ALA A 133 -2.86 6.11 2.45
C ALA A 133 -2.76 4.63 2.10
N LEU A 134 -1.55 4.23 1.70
CA LEU A 134 -1.16 2.85 1.48
C LEU A 134 -0.57 2.30 2.78
N PHE A 135 -1.19 1.27 3.35
CA PHE A 135 -0.80 0.73 4.64
C PHE A 135 -0.06 -0.59 4.46
N HIS A 136 1.08 -0.77 5.13
CA HIS A 136 1.71 -2.08 5.32
C HIS A 136 0.91 -2.91 6.35
N SER A 137 -0.08 -3.68 5.87
CA SER A 137 -1.03 -4.40 6.72
C SER A 137 -1.70 -5.60 6.04
N SER A 138 -2.25 -6.51 6.86
CA SER A 138 -3.11 -7.60 6.39
C SER A 138 -4.56 -7.28 6.75
N VAL A 139 -5.49 -7.47 5.81
CA VAL A 139 -6.88 -7.01 5.97
C VAL A 139 -7.86 -8.13 5.66
N VAL A 140 -8.81 -8.31 6.57
CA VAL A 140 -9.94 -9.21 6.38
C VAL A 140 -11.25 -8.46 6.36
N SER A 141 -12.23 -8.98 5.64
CA SER A 141 -13.63 -8.59 5.76
C SER A 141 -14.33 -9.54 6.73
N TYR A 142 -15.21 -9.01 7.56
CA TYR A 142 -16.08 -9.78 8.44
C TYR A 142 -17.35 -8.96 8.72
N ARG A 143 -18.52 -9.59 8.55
CA ARG A 143 -19.85 -8.98 8.78
C ARG A 143 -20.05 -7.61 8.10
N GLY A 144 -19.54 -7.46 6.88
CA GLY A 144 -19.69 -6.22 6.10
C GLY A 144 -18.71 -5.09 6.44
N PHE A 145 -17.74 -5.33 7.33
CA PHE A 145 -16.69 -4.38 7.67
C PHE A 145 -15.30 -4.93 7.32
N GLY A 146 -14.36 -4.04 7.06
CA GLY A 146 -12.93 -4.38 6.95
C GLY A 146 -12.20 -4.19 8.27
N TYR A 147 -11.29 -5.10 8.60
CA TYR A 147 -10.46 -5.06 9.80
C TYR A 147 -9.00 -5.19 9.41
N MET A 148 -8.18 -4.23 9.85
CA MET A 148 -6.77 -4.14 9.50
C MET A 148 -5.88 -4.62 10.64
N PHE A 149 -4.89 -5.44 10.32
CA PHE A 149 -3.87 -5.90 11.26
C PHE A 149 -2.53 -5.23 10.93
N LEU A 150 -2.06 -4.39 11.85
CA LEU A 150 -0.78 -3.69 11.78
C LEU A 150 0.26 -4.42 12.62
N GLY A 151 1.53 -4.17 12.33
CA GLY A 151 2.64 -4.73 13.10
C GLY A 151 3.95 -4.65 12.34
N LYS A 152 5.07 -4.62 13.07
CA LYS A 152 6.40 -4.66 12.47
C LYS A 152 6.55 -5.89 11.57
N SER A 153 7.43 -5.83 10.58
CA SER A 153 7.77 -7.02 9.78
C SER A 153 8.12 -8.20 10.71
N GLY A 154 7.61 -9.39 10.40
CA GLY A 154 7.75 -10.58 11.24
C GLY A 154 6.80 -10.69 12.45
N THR A 155 5.95 -9.69 12.75
CA THR A 155 5.05 -9.73 13.92
C THR A 155 3.85 -10.69 13.76
N GLY A 156 3.59 -11.18 12.54
CA GLY A 156 2.55 -12.17 12.26
C GLY A 156 1.22 -11.62 11.75
N LYS A 157 1.22 -10.51 11.00
CA LYS A 157 0.01 -9.92 10.37
C LYS A 157 -0.76 -10.95 9.52
N SER A 158 -0.08 -11.57 8.56
CA SER A 158 -0.64 -12.61 7.69
C SER A 158 -0.99 -13.89 8.45
N THR A 159 -0.26 -14.20 9.52
CA THR A 159 -0.61 -15.29 10.44
C THR A 159 -1.95 -15.00 11.11
N HIS A 160 -2.17 -13.77 11.59
CA HIS A 160 -3.40 -13.41 12.28
C HIS A 160 -4.61 -13.39 11.35
N SER A 161 -4.48 -12.85 10.12
CA SER A 161 -5.55 -12.94 9.12
C SER A 161 -5.84 -14.40 8.73
N SER A 162 -4.82 -15.26 8.62
CA SER A 162 -5.00 -16.70 8.39
C SER A 162 -5.78 -17.39 9.51
N LEU A 163 -5.55 -17.01 10.76
CA LEU A 163 -6.31 -17.52 11.90
C LEU A 163 -7.78 -17.10 11.82
N TRP A 164 -8.08 -15.87 11.42
CA TRP A 164 -9.46 -15.43 11.20
C TRP A 164 -10.14 -16.24 10.08
N LEU A 165 -9.47 -16.40 8.93
CA LEU A 165 -10.00 -17.18 7.81
C LEU A 165 -10.30 -18.63 8.18
N LYS A 166 -9.50 -19.21 9.08
CA LYS A 166 -9.62 -20.61 9.50
C LYS A 166 -10.68 -20.83 10.59
N HIS A 167 -10.87 -19.88 11.48
CA HIS A 167 -11.62 -20.10 12.74
C HIS A 167 -12.86 -19.20 12.92
N ILE A 168 -13.04 -18.20 12.05
CA ILE A 168 -14.16 -17.25 12.12
C ILE A 168 -14.93 -17.29 10.81
N ASP A 169 -16.06 -17.99 10.83
CA ASP A 169 -16.93 -18.17 9.68
C ASP A 169 -17.41 -16.83 9.10
N GLY A 170 -17.41 -16.72 7.76
CA GLY A 170 -17.77 -15.50 7.05
C GLY A 170 -16.65 -14.46 6.97
N THR A 171 -15.43 -14.83 7.34
CA THR A 171 -14.24 -14.01 7.08
C THR A 171 -13.72 -14.24 5.66
N GLU A 172 -13.34 -13.17 4.96
CA GLU A 172 -12.58 -13.26 3.71
C GLU A 172 -11.37 -12.33 3.70
N LEU A 173 -10.31 -12.70 3.00
CA LEU A 173 -9.12 -11.85 2.81
C LEU A 173 -9.44 -10.74 1.80
N ILE A 174 -9.05 -9.51 2.13
CA ILE A 174 -9.15 -8.34 1.26
C ILE A 174 -7.80 -8.09 0.56
N ASN A 175 -6.72 -8.01 1.34
CA ASN A 175 -5.36 -7.78 0.86
C ASN A 175 -4.36 -8.19 1.96
N ASP A 176 -3.16 -8.60 1.58
CA ASP A 176 -2.13 -9.07 2.50
C ASP A 176 -0.76 -8.45 2.17
N ASP A 177 -0.68 -7.12 2.11
CA ASP A 177 0.54 -6.31 2.32
C ASP A 177 0.27 -4.81 2.22
N ASN A 178 -0.34 -4.36 1.11
CA ASN A 178 -0.49 -2.94 0.78
C ASN A 178 -1.95 -2.55 0.44
N PRO A 179 -2.93 -2.79 1.34
CA PRO A 179 -4.27 -2.24 1.19
C PRO A 179 -4.26 -0.72 1.14
N VAL A 180 -5.32 -0.16 0.57
CA VAL A 180 -5.55 1.28 0.56
C VAL A 180 -6.63 1.63 1.55
N VAL A 181 -6.38 2.66 2.36
CA VAL A 181 -7.40 3.29 3.20
C VAL A 181 -7.66 4.69 2.68
N ARG A 182 -8.94 5.06 2.59
CA ARG A 182 -9.37 6.39 2.13
C ARG A 182 -10.48 6.94 3.00
N ARG A 183 -10.39 8.23 3.34
CA ARG A 183 -11.53 8.97 3.92
C ARG A 183 -12.49 9.36 2.80
N MET A 184 -13.75 8.96 2.94
CA MET A 184 -14.87 9.38 2.09
C MET A 184 -15.74 10.36 2.87
N SER A 185 -16.91 10.80 2.38
CA SER A 185 -17.74 11.77 3.11
C SER A 185 -18.32 11.21 4.42
N ASP A 186 -18.65 9.92 4.44
CA ASP A 186 -19.37 9.20 5.50
C ASP A 186 -18.46 8.37 6.43
N GLY A 187 -17.16 8.28 6.13
CA GLY A 187 -16.18 7.67 7.03
C GLY A 187 -14.99 7.10 6.30
N PHE A 188 -14.19 6.30 7.02
CA PHE A 188 -13.06 5.60 6.46
C PHE A 188 -13.47 4.27 5.82
N TYR A 189 -12.88 3.99 4.66
CA TYR A 189 -13.03 2.76 3.92
C TYR A 189 -11.68 2.12 3.67
N VAL A 190 -11.65 0.79 3.70
CA VAL A 190 -10.50 -0.01 3.30
C VAL A 190 -10.80 -0.76 2.00
N PHE A 191 -9.80 -0.82 1.15
CA PHE A 191 -9.87 -1.38 -0.19
C PHE A 191 -8.78 -2.42 -0.37
N GLY A 192 -9.08 -3.44 -1.18
CA GLY A 192 -8.03 -4.24 -1.77
C GLY A 192 -7.27 -3.45 -2.83
N SER A 193 -6.08 -3.92 -3.17
CA SER A 193 -5.18 -3.26 -4.11
C SER A 193 -4.46 -4.30 -5.00
N PRO A 194 -3.82 -3.88 -6.11
CA PRO A 194 -2.98 -4.77 -6.91
C PRO A 194 -1.63 -5.09 -6.22
N TRP A 195 -1.36 -4.48 -5.07
CA TRP A 195 -0.14 -4.68 -4.29
C TRP A 195 -0.45 -5.56 -3.07
N SER A 196 -0.11 -6.84 -3.17
CA SER A 196 -0.26 -7.82 -2.09
C SER A 196 1.06 -8.57 -1.94
N GLY A 197 1.34 -9.06 -0.74
CA GLY A 197 2.62 -9.66 -0.39
C GLY A 197 2.69 -11.12 -0.83
N LYS A 198 3.28 -11.96 0.04
CA LYS A 198 3.50 -13.39 -0.25
C LYS A 198 2.20 -14.16 -0.52
N THR A 199 1.06 -13.67 -0.05
CA THR A 199 -0.26 -14.21 -0.38
C THR A 199 -0.86 -13.39 -1.53
N PRO A 200 -1.00 -13.95 -2.76
CA PRO A 200 -1.66 -13.26 -3.85
C PRO A 200 -3.14 -13.02 -3.54
N CYS A 201 -3.52 -11.76 -3.37
CA CYS A 201 -4.90 -11.34 -3.07
C CYS A 201 -5.21 -10.00 -3.73
N TYR A 202 -5.57 -10.04 -5.01
CA TYR A 202 -5.85 -8.87 -5.83
C TYR A 202 -7.35 -8.69 -6.01
N ARG A 203 -8.02 -8.10 -5.02
CA ARG A 203 -9.48 -7.97 -5.00
C ARG A 203 -9.90 -6.51 -5.07
N ASN A 204 -10.67 -6.15 -6.09
CA ASN A 204 -11.25 -4.81 -6.20
C ASN A 204 -12.55 -4.73 -5.36
N VAL A 205 -12.37 -4.71 -4.04
CA VAL A 205 -13.44 -4.68 -3.04
C VAL A 205 -13.29 -3.47 -2.12
N LYS A 206 -14.40 -3.04 -1.51
CA LYS A 206 -14.50 -1.88 -0.64
C LYS A 206 -15.34 -2.24 0.58
N TYR A 207 -14.84 -1.93 1.78
CA TYR A 207 -15.59 -2.09 3.02
C TYR A 207 -15.42 -0.88 3.93
N PRO A 208 -16.46 -0.44 4.66
CA PRO A 208 -16.31 0.49 5.77
C PRO A 208 -15.29 -0.07 6.76
N LEU A 209 -14.40 0.79 7.26
CA LEU A 209 -13.36 0.38 8.19
C LEU A 209 -13.95 0.15 9.59
N GLY A 210 -14.02 -1.10 10.01
CA GLY A 210 -14.57 -1.53 11.30
C GLY A 210 -13.61 -1.25 12.46
N GLY A 211 -12.31 -1.41 12.22
CA GLY A 211 -11.27 -1.11 13.20
C GLY A 211 -9.88 -1.50 12.72
N VAL A 212 -8.88 -1.04 13.47
CA VAL A 212 -7.46 -1.31 13.23
C VAL A 212 -6.89 -1.95 14.48
N VAL A 213 -6.09 -3.00 14.33
CA VAL A 213 -5.47 -3.72 15.43
C VAL A 213 -3.96 -3.76 15.23
N GLN A 214 -3.22 -3.10 16.10
CA GLN A 214 -1.78 -3.23 16.20
C GLN A 214 -1.44 -4.52 16.95
N LEU A 215 -0.72 -5.42 16.29
CA LEU A 215 -0.28 -6.68 16.86
C LEU A 215 1.08 -6.53 17.56
N SER A 216 1.27 -7.26 18.65
CA SER A 216 2.57 -7.54 19.24
C SER A 216 2.59 -8.94 19.85
N GLN A 217 3.71 -9.66 19.72
CA GLN A 217 3.85 -10.98 20.30
C GLN A 217 3.93 -10.90 21.83
N ALA A 218 3.19 -11.78 22.51
CA ALA A 218 3.21 -11.92 23.96
C ALA A 218 2.92 -13.37 24.37
N PRO A 219 3.30 -13.81 25.59
CA PRO A 219 2.96 -15.14 26.09
C PRO A 219 1.50 -15.27 26.57
N TYR A 220 0.64 -14.32 26.20
CA TYR A 220 -0.76 -14.25 26.58
C TYR A 220 -1.56 -13.48 25.51
N ASN A 221 -2.88 -13.59 25.57
CA ASN A 221 -3.81 -12.85 24.71
C ASN A 221 -4.47 -11.73 25.52
N LYS A 222 -4.24 -10.47 25.11
CA LYS A 222 -4.83 -9.28 25.74
C LYS A 222 -5.04 -8.18 24.71
N ILE A 223 -6.26 -7.65 24.67
CA ILE A 223 -6.64 -6.56 23.76
C ILE A 223 -7.10 -5.35 24.54
N GLN A 224 -6.70 -4.17 24.09
CA GLN A 224 -7.11 -2.89 24.68
C GLN A 224 -7.31 -1.82 23.62
N ARG A 225 -8.27 -0.92 23.84
CA ARG A 225 -8.50 0.22 22.95
C ARG A 225 -7.44 1.28 23.18
N LEU A 226 -6.82 1.76 22.10
CA LEU A 226 -5.85 2.84 22.17
C LEU A 226 -6.57 4.20 22.27
N LYS A 227 -5.99 5.11 23.05
CA LYS A 227 -6.37 6.53 23.06
C LYS A 227 -5.84 7.20 21.77
N PRO A 228 -6.42 8.33 21.33
CA PRO A 228 -6.06 8.97 20.06
C PRO A 228 -4.55 9.15 19.82
N LEU A 229 -3.79 9.63 20.81
CA LEU A 229 -2.34 9.78 20.67
C LEU A 229 -1.60 8.45 20.44
N ALA A 230 -1.99 7.40 21.15
CA ALA A 230 -1.40 6.07 20.98
C ALA A 230 -1.86 5.42 19.66
N ALA A 231 -3.10 5.68 19.24
CA ALA A 231 -3.63 5.25 17.95
C ALA A 231 -2.84 5.89 16.79
N TYR A 232 -2.62 7.20 16.85
CA TYR A 232 -1.77 7.92 15.90
C TYR A 232 -0.36 7.31 15.82
N ALA A 233 0.28 7.10 16.98
CA ALA A 233 1.61 6.48 17.04
C ALA A 233 1.66 5.04 16.50
N ALA A 234 0.55 4.30 16.52
CA ALA A 234 0.44 2.97 15.94
C ALA A 234 0.25 2.99 14.42
N LEU A 235 -0.42 4.02 13.88
CA LEU A 235 -0.72 4.16 12.44
C LEU A 235 0.50 4.61 11.63
N VAL A 236 1.19 5.67 12.08
CA VAL A 236 2.32 6.32 11.38
C VAL A 236 3.36 5.33 10.82
N PRO A 237 3.93 4.39 11.61
CA PRO A 237 4.99 3.51 11.10
C PRO A 237 4.48 2.47 10.10
N SER A 238 3.17 2.33 9.93
CA SER A 238 2.54 1.35 9.05
C SER A 238 2.13 1.94 7.70
N ILE A 239 2.43 3.21 7.43
CA ILE A 239 2.09 3.88 6.16
C ILE A 239 3.37 4.16 5.37
N SER A 240 3.38 3.69 4.12
CA SER A 240 4.47 3.95 3.18
C SER A 240 4.42 5.41 2.71
N GLY A 241 5.56 6.11 2.68
CA GLY A 241 5.60 7.49 2.18
C GLY A 241 6.95 8.19 2.27
N LYS A 242 7.17 9.14 1.36
CA LYS A 242 8.35 10.04 1.32
C LYS A 242 8.21 11.13 2.38
N ARG A 243 8.32 10.81 3.67
CA ARG A 243 8.01 11.72 4.79
C ARG A 243 8.91 12.96 4.92
N TRP A 244 9.98 13.06 4.13
CA TRP A 244 10.82 14.26 4.01
C TRP A 244 10.37 15.20 2.89
N ASP A 245 9.49 14.74 2.00
CA ASP A 245 8.76 15.61 1.10
C ASP A 245 7.61 16.26 1.85
N LYS A 246 7.58 17.60 1.86
CA LYS A 246 6.63 18.37 2.64
C LYS A 246 5.18 18.08 2.25
N GLN A 247 4.88 18.03 0.94
CA GLN A 247 3.52 17.84 0.45
C GLN A 247 3.00 16.44 0.82
N VAL A 248 3.85 15.43 0.65
CA VAL A 248 3.52 14.05 1.03
C VAL A 248 3.35 13.94 2.54
N ALA A 249 4.26 14.50 3.32
CA ALA A 249 4.20 14.44 4.78
C ALA A 249 2.94 15.11 5.36
N GLU A 250 2.56 16.28 4.85
CA GLU A 250 1.36 17.00 5.30
C GLU A 250 0.09 16.20 5.00
N GLY A 251 -0.05 15.66 3.79
CA GLY A 251 -1.23 14.85 3.42
C GLY A 251 -1.35 13.53 4.20
N LEU A 252 -0.22 12.85 4.44
CA LEU A 252 -0.20 11.66 5.28
C LEU A 252 -0.55 11.97 6.73
N HIS A 253 0.01 13.06 7.29
CA HIS A 253 -0.30 13.49 8.65
C HIS A 253 -1.78 13.82 8.83
N GLU A 254 -2.38 14.53 7.87
CA GLU A 254 -3.82 14.82 7.86
C GLU A 254 -4.65 13.52 7.90
N THR A 255 -4.29 12.55 7.05
CA THR A 255 -4.99 11.25 7.00
C THR A 255 -4.84 10.49 8.32
N GLU A 256 -3.63 10.45 8.89
CA GLU A 256 -3.32 9.77 10.16
C GLU A 256 -4.07 10.38 11.35
N ASP A 257 -4.13 11.71 11.44
CA ASP A 257 -4.83 12.42 12.51
C ASP A 257 -6.34 12.17 12.45
N MET A 258 -6.94 12.28 11.26
CA MET A 258 -8.36 11.94 11.06
C MET A 258 -8.66 10.48 11.42
N MET A 259 -7.80 9.53 11.01
CA MET A 259 -7.96 8.12 11.37
C MET A 259 -7.86 7.90 12.88
N ALA A 260 -6.90 8.53 13.56
CA ALA A 260 -6.73 8.41 15.00
C ALA A 260 -7.91 8.98 15.80
N GLY A 261 -8.63 9.96 15.24
CA GLY A 261 -9.84 10.55 15.82
C GLY A 261 -11.12 9.76 15.55
N GLU A 262 -11.25 9.16 14.36
CA GLU A 262 -12.51 8.57 13.90
C GLU A 262 -12.56 7.05 13.94
N VAL A 263 -11.41 6.37 13.83
CA VAL A 263 -11.32 4.91 13.74
C VAL A 263 -10.94 4.31 15.08
N ALA A 264 -11.61 3.22 15.46
CA ALA A 264 -11.23 2.47 16.65
C ALA A 264 -9.93 1.69 16.39
N VAL A 265 -8.85 2.13 17.04
CA VAL A 265 -7.55 1.44 17.02
C VAL A 265 -7.36 0.67 18.33
N TRP A 266 -6.91 -0.57 18.21
CA TRP A 266 -6.69 -1.51 19.30
C TRP A 266 -5.25 -1.97 19.31
N HIS A 267 -4.75 -2.36 20.48
CA HIS A 267 -3.49 -3.05 20.62
C HIS A 267 -3.77 -4.44 21.16
N LEU A 268 -3.31 -5.45 20.42
CA LEU A 268 -3.45 -6.87 20.74
C LEU A 268 -2.06 -7.46 21.00
N GLU A 269 -1.82 -7.78 22.26
CA GLU A 269 -0.75 -8.65 22.70
C GLU A 269 -1.23 -10.09 22.54
N CYS A 270 -0.55 -10.93 21.75
CA CYS A 270 -1.07 -12.26 21.45
C CYS A 270 -0.04 -13.35 21.16
N LEU A 271 -0.50 -14.58 21.42
CA LEU A 271 -0.01 -15.82 20.83
C LEU A 271 -0.59 -15.99 19.42
N PRO A 272 0.08 -16.71 18.50
CA PRO A 272 -0.44 -16.99 17.16
C PRO A 272 -1.43 -18.16 17.17
N ASP A 273 -2.52 -18.05 17.95
CA ASP A 273 -3.51 -19.12 18.15
C ASP A 273 -4.96 -18.70 17.87
N GLU A 274 -5.84 -19.69 17.82
CA GLU A 274 -7.27 -19.49 17.61
C GLU A 274 -7.90 -18.58 18.68
N ALA A 275 -7.46 -18.70 19.94
CA ALA A 275 -7.98 -17.90 21.04
C ALA A 275 -7.72 -16.40 20.83
N ALA A 276 -6.56 -16.03 20.28
CA ALA A 276 -6.24 -14.65 19.92
C ALA A 276 -7.18 -14.10 18.83
N ALA A 277 -7.44 -14.88 17.78
CA ALA A 277 -8.33 -14.48 16.70
C ALA A 277 -9.77 -14.29 17.21
N ARG A 278 -10.28 -15.22 18.02
CA ARG A 278 -11.62 -15.13 18.63
C ARG A 278 -11.73 -13.90 19.54
N LEU A 279 -10.79 -13.73 20.48
CA LEU A 279 -10.73 -12.55 21.36
C LEU A 279 -10.75 -11.25 20.56
N CYS A 280 -9.93 -11.17 19.51
CA CYS A 280 -9.84 -10.02 18.63
C CYS A 280 -11.21 -9.73 18.00
N SER A 281 -11.79 -10.71 17.30
CA SER A 281 -13.05 -10.54 16.59
C SER A 281 -14.23 -10.20 17.48
N GLU A 282 -14.36 -10.85 18.64
CA GLU A 282 -15.45 -10.60 19.59
C GLU A 282 -15.36 -9.20 20.21
N THR A 283 -14.15 -8.69 20.41
CA THR A 283 -13.92 -7.37 21.02
C THR A 283 -14.13 -6.23 20.03
N ILE A 284 -13.65 -6.38 18.79
CA ILE A 284 -13.62 -5.29 17.80
C ILE A 284 -14.84 -5.26 16.87
N ASN A 285 -15.70 -6.29 16.92
CA ASN A 285 -16.84 -6.40 16.02
C ASN A 285 -17.75 -5.17 16.13
N LYS A 286 -18.17 -4.62 14.98
CA LYS A 286 -19.25 -3.65 14.93
C LYS A 286 -20.57 -4.40 14.86
N ALA A 287 -21.50 -4.04 15.74
CA ALA A 287 -22.86 -4.59 15.74
C ALA A 287 -23.66 -4.02 14.57
#